data_AF-A0A6F9AV20-F1
#
_entry.id   AF-A0A6F9AV20-F1
#
_cell.length_a   1.000
_cell.length_b   1.000
_cell.length_c   1.000
_cell.angle_alpha   90.00
_cell.angle_beta   90.00
_cell.angle_gamma   90.00
#
_symmetry.space_group_name_H-M   'P 1'
#
loop_
_entity.id
_entity.type
_entity.pdbx_description
1 polymer ?
#
loop_
_entity_poly.entity_id
_entity_poly.type
_entity_poly.pdbx_seq_one_letter_code
_entity_poly.pdbx_strand_id
1 'polypeptide(L)'
;KFPTDKAYFIAKELLTTERTFQKDLAVITVWFQAVLSKEDVLPDSVRTLINTNYDPVYQFHQFFLKEVEQRLQQWEGRSNAHIKGDYQRVGDVMLKNIQGLKQQLTSLLQRHGEVLVELERSCRSSQRLEEACREFEQQKVCYLPLNVFLLRPLHRLLHYKLILERLCKHYPPTHQDFRDSRAALADISEMVLQLQGTMMKMENFQKLLELKKDLTGIQDLAIPGREFIRLGCLSKLSGKGLQQRMFFLFSDSLVYTSRGMTADNQFKVHGQLPLYGMTVRVSRT
;
A
#
# COMPACT_ATOMS: atom_id res chain seq x y z
N LYS A 1 34.60 5.42 -14.74
CA LYS A 1 34.13 6.57 -13.92
C LYS A 1 32.65 6.32 -13.63
N PHE A 2 32.25 6.18 -12.37
CA PHE A 2 30.83 6.06 -12.01
C PHE A 2 30.10 7.33 -12.43
N PRO A 3 28.86 7.26 -12.96
CA PRO A 3 28.13 8.47 -13.29
C PRO A 3 27.89 9.26 -11.99
N THR A 4 28.51 10.43 -11.86
CA THR A 4 28.24 11.42 -10.80
C THR A 4 26.91 12.17 -11.04
N ASP A 5 26.07 11.65 -11.91
CA ASP A 5 24.83 12.26 -12.35
C ASP A 5 23.69 11.92 -11.39
N LYS A 6 23.00 12.95 -10.91
CA LYS A 6 21.83 12.84 -10.02
C LYS A 6 20.72 12.02 -10.69
N ALA A 7 20.53 12.12 -12.01
CA ALA A 7 19.55 11.33 -12.74
C ALA A 7 19.80 9.82 -12.61
N TYR A 8 21.05 9.41 -12.70
CA TYR A 8 21.44 8.01 -12.58
C TYR A 8 21.11 7.44 -11.20
N PHE A 9 21.32 8.20 -10.12
CA PHE A 9 20.92 7.77 -8.78
C PHE A 9 19.40 7.69 -8.59
N ILE A 10 18.64 8.59 -9.23
CA ILE A 10 17.16 8.50 -9.27
C ILE A 10 16.73 7.21 -10.00
N ALA A 11 17.36 6.89 -11.13
CA ALA A 11 17.09 5.64 -11.85
C ALA A 11 17.48 4.39 -11.04
N LYS A 12 18.60 4.44 -10.29
CA LYS A 12 18.96 3.36 -9.36
C LYS A 12 17.93 3.17 -8.25
N GLU A 13 17.38 4.25 -7.71
CA GLU A 13 16.30 4.19 -6.73
C GLU A 13 15.02 3.58 -7.32
N LEU A 14 14.67 3.95 -8.57
CA LEU A 14 13.58 3.29 -9.30
C LEU A 14 13.81 1.77 -9.33
N LEU A 15 15.00 1.33 -9.75
CA LEU A 15 15.33 -0.08 -9.84
C LEU A 15 15.27 -0.81 -8.49
N THR A 16 15.93 -0.26 -7.46
CA THR A 16 15.99 -0.93 -6.15
C THR A 16 14.60 -1.05 -5.53
N THR A 17 13.80 0.00 -5.62
CA THR A 17 12.43 -0.03 -5.09
C THR A 17 11.49 -0.88 -5.94
N GLU A 18 11.72 -1.00 -7.25
CA GLU A 18 10.96 -1.91 -8.13
C GLU A 18 11.22 -3.37 -7.78
N ARG A 19 12.47 -3.73 -7.48
CA ARG A 19 12.82 -5.09 -7.01
C ARG A 19 12.11 -5.43 -5.71
N THR A 20 12.01 -4.49 -4.77
CA THR A 20 11.25 -4.70 -3.53
C THR A 20 9.77 -4.85 -3.82
N PHE A 21 9.20 -3.98 -4.66
CA PHE A 21 7.79 -4.05 -5.03
C PHE A 21 7.44 -5.38 -5.74
N GLN A 22 8.31 -5.88 -6.60
CA GLN A 22 8.13 -7.18 -7.26
C GLN A 22 8.10 -8.34 -6.24
N LYS A 23 8.95 -8.28 -5.20
CA LYS A 23 8.93 -9.25 -4.11
C LYS A 23 7.65 -9.14 -3.29
N ASP A 24 7.19 -7.92 -3.02
CA ASP A 24 5.93 -7.68 -2.31
C ASP A 24 4.73 -8.25 -3.08
N LEU A 25 4.67 -8.09 -4.41
CA LEU A 25 3.64 -8.72 -5.24
C LEU A 25 3.74 -10.25 -5.21
N ALA A 26 4.95 -10.83 -5.21
CA ALA A 26 5.13 -12.27 -5.11
C ALA A 26 4.60 -12.86 -3.79
N VAL A 27 4.57 -12.09 -2.69
CA VAL A 27 3.92 -12.53 -1.45
C VAL A 27 2.46 -12.90 -1.71
N ILE A 28 1.76 -12.13 -2.54
CA ILE A 28 0.36 -12.39 -2.91
C ILE A 28 0.24 -13.47 -3.98
N THR A 29 0.94 -13.31 -5.11
CA THR A 29 0.71 -14.12 -6.33
C THR A 29 1.40 -15.47 -6.31
N VAL A 30 2.43 -15.64 -5.48
CA VAL A 30 3.21 -16.90 -5.40
C VAL A 30 3.04 -17.55 -4.03
N TRP A 31 3.44 -16.85 -2.97
CA TRP A 31 3.54 -17.47 -1.65
C TRP A 31 2.17 -17.70 -1.01
N PHE A 32 1.31 -16.69 -1.02
CA PHE A 32 -0.03 -16.81 -0.48
C PHE A 32 -0.87 -17.80 -1.30
N GLN A 33 -0.81 -17.74 -2.64
CA GLN A 33 -1.45 -18.73 -3.52
C GLN A 33 -1.02 -20.17 -3.23
N ALA A 34 0.27 -20.41 -2.94
CA ALA A 34 0.75 -21.74 -2.58
C ALA A 34 0.17 -22.25 -1.26
N VAL A 35 -0.07 -21.38 -0.28
CA VAL A 35 -0.77 -21.74 0.96
C VAL A 35 -2.24 -22.07 0.67
N LEU A 36 -2.90 -21.22 -0.11
CA LEU A 36 -4.30 -21.41 -0.48
C LEU A 36 -4.56 -22.61 -1.40
N SER A 37 -3.52 -23.15 -2.04
CA SER A 37 -3.61 -24.32 -2.92
C SER A 37 -3.43 -25.65 -2.20
N LYS A 38 -2.90 -25.64 -0.97
CA LYS A 38 -2.56 -26.88 -0.27
C LYS A 38 -3.76 -27.63 0.30
N GLU A 39 -4.90 -26.97 0.45
CA GLU A 39 -6.15 -27.56 0.93
C GLU A 39 -7.34 -26.71 0.45
N ASP A 40 -8.55 -27.26 0.45
CA ASP A 40 -9.84 -26.64 0.06
C ASP A 40 -10.26 -25.51 1.05
N VAL A 41 -9.38 -24.54 1.24
CA VAL A 41 -9.38 -23.52 2.31
C VAL A 41 -10.05 -22.24 1.83
N LEU A 42 -9.90 -21.91 0.55
CA LEU A 42 -10.42 -20.69 -0.04
C LEU A 42 -11.54 -21.01 -1.03
N PRO A 43 -12.70 -20.31 -0.97
CA PRO A 43 -13.69 -20.40 -2.03
C PRO A 43 -13.07 -20.03 -3.37
N ASP A 44 -13.35 -20.81 -4.42
CA ASP A 44 -12.79 -20.58 -5.76
C ASP A 44 -13.07 -19.16 -6.27
N SER A 45 -14.20 -18.57 -5.89
CA SER A 45 -14.55 -17.19 -6.22
C SER A 45 -13.52 -16.16 -5.76
N VAL A 46 -12.99 -16.31 -4.52
CA VAL A 46 -11.98 -15.40 -3.95
C VAL A 46 -10.62 -15.64 -4.61
N ARG A 47 -10.31 -16.91 -4.94
CA ARG A 47 -9.06 -17.29 -5.60
C ARG A 47 -8.99 -16.64 -6.97
N THR A 48 -10.04 -16.83 -7.76
CA THR A 48 -10.20 -16.22 -9.06
C THR A 48 -10.15 -14.70 -8.96
N LEU A 49 -10.84 -14.10 -7.97
CA LEU A 49 -10.82 -12.66 -7.78
C LEU A 49 -9.41 -12.12 -7.51
N ILE A 50 -8.61 -12.77 -6.66
CA ILE A 50 -7.22 -12.37 -6.42
C ILE A 50 -6.39 -12.52 -7.70
N ASN A 51 -6.43 -13.69 -8.33
CA ASN A 51 -5.59 -14.00 -9.50
C ASN A 51 -5.89 -13.07 -10.67
N THR A 52 -7.17 -12.85 -10.99
CA THR A 52 -7.58 -11.94 -12.06
C THR A 52 -7.11 -10.50 -11.86
N ASN A 53 -6.96 -10.05 -10.60
CA ASN A 53 -6.59 -8.66 -10.30
C ASN A 53 -5.11 -8.45 -9.97
N TYR A 54 -4.37 -9.48 -9.54
CA TYR A 54 -2.96 -9.35 -9.13
C TYR A 54 -1.97 -10.04 -10.07
N ASP A 55 -2.34 -11.13 -10.75
CA ASP A 55 -1.40 -11.83 -11.65
C ASP A 55 -1.01 -10.97 -12.86
N PRO A 56 -1.93 -10.25 -13.54
CA PRO A 56 -1.56 -9.35 -14.63
C PRO A 56 -0.64 -8.21 -14.16
N VAL A 57 -0.88 -7.68 -12.95
CA VAL A 57 -0.05 -6.64 -12.34
C VAL A 57 1.35 -7.19 -12.06
N TYR A 58 1.45 -8.38 -11.47
CA TYR A 58 2.72 -9.05 -11.21
C TYR A 58 3.53 -9.28 -12.50
N GLN A 59 2.89 -9.80 -13.55
CA GLN A 59 3.54 -10.06 -14.84
C GLN A 59 4.01 -8.76 -15.51
N PHE A 60 3.19 -7.70 -15.49
CA PHE A 60 3.58 -6.39 -16.00
C PHE A 60 4.83 -5.87 -15.30
N HIS A 61 4.87 -5.91 -13.97
CA HIS A 61 6.01 -5.42 -13.19
C HIS A 61 7.27 -6.30 -13.36
N GLN A 62 7.14 -7.61 -13.63
CA GLN A 62 8.29 -8.45 -14.03
C GLN A 62 8.93 -7.96 -15.33
N PHE A 63 8.11 -7.58 -16.32
CA PHE A 63 8.60 -7.06 -17.59
C PHE A 63 9.23 -5.67 -17.41
N PHE A 64 8.52 -4.77 -16.73
CA PHE A 64 9.01 -3.43 -16.46
C PHE A 64 10.35 -3.44 -15.70
N LEU A 65 10.48 -4.28 -14.67
CA LEU A 65 11.73 -4.44 -13.92
C LEU A 65 12.91 -4.83 -14.83
N LYS A 66 12.70 -5.78 -15.75
CA LYS A 66 13.74 -6.19 -16.71
C LYS A 66 14.15 -5.05 -17.63
N GLU A 67 13.21 -4.22 -18.10
CA GLU A 67 13.54 -3.04 -18.91
C GLU A 67 14.36 -2.01 -18.14
N VAL A 68 14.01 -1.73 -16.87
CA VAL A 68 14.79 -0.81 -16.01
C VAL A 68 16.19 -1.37 -15.72
N GLU A 69 16.31 -2.68 -15.45
CA GLU A 69 17.59 -3.36 -15.24
C GLU A 69 18.49 -3.27 -16.47
N GLN A 70 17.96 -3.59 -17.64
CA GLN A 70 18.68 -3.51 -18.90
C GLN A 70 19.14 -2.08 -19.19
N ARG A 71 18.29 -1.08 -18.94
CA ARG A 71 18.64 0.33 -19.13
C ARG A 71 19.80 0.74 -18.24
N LEU A 72 19.78 0.40 -16.96
CA LEU A 72 20.86 0.75 -16.04
C LEU A 72 22.18 0.01 -16.34
N GLN A 73 22.11 -1.24 -16.79
CA GLN A 73 23.30 -1.97 -17.26
C GLN A 73 23.95 -1.28 -18.47
N GLN A 74 23.14 -0.81 -19.43
CA GLN A 74 23.63 -0.05 -20.58
C GLN A 74 24.20 1.31 -20.18
N TRP A 75 23.60 1.96 -19.17
CA TRP A 75 24.10 3.21 -18.61
C TRP A 75 25.48 3.04 -17.96
N GLU A 76 25.70 1.94 -17.22
CA GLU A 76 26.95 1.64 -16.50
C GLU A 76 28.07 1.04 -17.37
N GLY A 77 27.73 0.48 -18.53
CA GLY A 77 28.66 -0.25 -19.40
C GLY A 77 29.84 0.57 -19.92
N ARG A 78 31.00 -0.09 -20.10
CA ARG A 78 32.18 0.42 -20.84
C ARG A 78 32.01 0.31 -22.36
N SER A 79 30.77 0.36 -22.86
CA SER A 79 30.52 0.27 -24.28
C SER A 79 30.95 1.59 -24.95
N ASN A 80 31.42 1.52 -26.19
CA ASN A 80 31.60 2.69 -27.07
C ASN A 80 30.28 3.47 -27.31
N ALA A 81 29.19 3.11 -26.62
CA ALA A 81 27.91 3.79 -26.51
C ALA A 81 28.01 5.18 -25.84
N HIS A 82 29.16 5.56 -25.27
CA HIS A 82 29.44 6.97 -24.95
C HIS A 82 29.28 7.92 -26.15
N ILE A 83 29.28 7.38 -27.39
CA ILE A 83 29.10 8.11 -28.64
C ILE A 83 27.60 8.33 -29.00
N LYS A 84 26.67 7.58 -28.39
CA LYS A 84 25.22 7.75 -28.58
C LYS A 84 24.54 7.90 -27.21
N GLY A 85 24.39 9.14 -26.75
CA GLY A 85 23.80 9.52 -25.46
C GLY A 85 22.34 9.11 -25.21
N ASP A 86 21.75 8.23 -26.03
CA ASP A 86 20.36 7.78 -25.91
C ASP A 86 20.10 6.85 -24.72
N TYR A 87 21.14 6.25 -24.11
CA TYR A 87 20.99 5.28 -23.02
C TYR A 87 21.16 5.87 -21.61
N GLN A 88 21.63 7.12 -21.50
CA GLN A 88 21.82 7.80 -20.21
C GLN A 88 20.56 8.55 -19.79
N ARG A 89 19.43 7.85 -19.83
CA ARG A 89 18.09 8.38 -19.55
C ARG A 89 17.15 7.27 -19.10
N VAL A 90 15.99 7.60 -18.52
CA VAL A 90 15.00 6.58 -18.10
C VAL A 90 13.54 6.99 -18.35
N GLY A 91 13.29 8.25 -18.71
CA GLY A 91 11.97 8.79 -18.95
C GLY A 91 11.21 8.10 -20.09
N ASP A 92 11.88 7.67 -21.16
CA ASP A 92 11.26 6.89 -22.25
C ASP A 92 10.75 5.51 -21.78
N VAL A 93 11.54 4.81 -20.95
CA VAL A 93 11.11 3.54 -20.33
C VAL A 93 9.95 3.78 -19.38
N MET A 94 10.01 4.83 -18.57
CA MET A 94 8.91 5.22 -17.68
C MET A 94 7.64 5.55 -18.49
N LEU A 95 7.74 6.37 -19.53
CA LEU A 95 6.60 6.79 -20.34
C LEU A 95 5.88 5.61 -20.96
N LYS A 96 6.63 4.73 -21.66
CA LYS A 96 6.08 3.51 -22.26
C LYS A 96 5.33 2.66 -21.23
N ASN A 97 5.94 2.42 -20.07
CA ASN A 97 5.38 1.54 -19.07
C ASN A 97 4.20 2.18 -18.32
N ILE A 98 4.26 3.47 -18.00
CA ILE A 98 3.13 4.18 -17.37
C ILE A 98 1.92 4.20 -18.30
N GLN A 99 2.11 4.40 -19.61
CA GLN A 99 1.03 4.31 -20.59
C GLN A 99 0.45 2.89 -20.68
N GLY A 100 1.29 1.86 -20.69
CA GLY A 100 0.85 0.47 -20.65
C GLY A 100 0.06 0.14 -19.39
N LEU A 101 0.54 0.57 -18.22
CA LEU A 101 -0.13 0.40 -16.93
C LEU A 101 -1.49 1.12 -16.92
N LYS A 102 -1.54 2.38 -17.39
CA LYS A 102 -2.77 3.16 -17.51
C LYS A 102 -3.82 2.48 -18.40
N GLN A 103 -3.40 1.93 -19.54
CA GLN A 103 -4.31 1.29 -20.49
C GLN A 103 -4.77 -0.10 -20.04
N GLN A 104 -3.90 -0.89 -19.43
CA GLN A 104 -4.14 -2.32 -19.19
C GLN A 104 -4.56 -2.64 -17.74
N LEU A 105 -4.11 -1.86 -16.76
CA LEU A 105 -4.18 -2.24 -15.34
C LEU A 105 -5.08 -1.32 -14.49
N THR A 106 -5.44 -0.13 -14.96
CA THR A 106 -6.26 0.82 -14.19
C THR A 106 -7.57 0.21 -13.69
N SER A 107 -8.28 -0.54 -14.53
CA SER A 107 -9.55 -1.20 -14.15
C SER A 107 -9.34 -2.31 -13.11
N LEU A 108 -8.22 -3.03 -13.16
CA LEU A 108 -7.88 -4.05 -12.15
C LEU A 108 -7.55 -3.39 -10.81
N LEU A 109 -6.75 -2.32 -10.83
CA LEU A 109 -6.37 -1.55 -9.64
C LEU A 109 -7.58 -0.92 -8.95
N GLN A 110 -8.61 -0.50 -9.69
CA GLN A 110 -9.88 -0.03 -9.12
C GLN A 110 -10.57 -1.10 -8.27
N ARG A 111 -10.47 -2.38 -8.69
CA ARG A 111 -11.12 -3.52 -8.04
C ARG A 111 -10.31 -4.11 -6.89
N HIS A 112 -9.09 -3.63 -6.64
CA HIS A 112 -8.28 -4.10 -5.49
C HIS A 112 -9.00 -3.90 -4.14
N GLY A 113 -9.84 -2.87 -4.03
CA GLY A 113 -10.69 -2.68 -2.86
C GLY A 113 -11.73 -3.79 -2.67
N GLU A 114 -12.31 -4.29 -3.76
CA GLU A 114 -13.23 -5.44 -3.72
C GLU A 114 -12.51 -6.69 -3.22
N VAL A 115 -11.29 -6.94 -3.73
CA VAL A 115 -10.47 -8.09 -3.34
C VAL A 115 -10.23 -8.10 -1.83
N LEU A 116 -9.81 -6.96 -1.26
CA LEU A 116 -9.53 -6.84 0.17
C LEU A 116 -10.78 -7.08 1.02
N VAL A 117 -11.92 -6.49 0.63
CA VAL A 117 -13.19 -6.67 1.36
C VAL A 117 -13.70 -8.11 1.27
N GLU A 118 -13.58 -8.75 0.11
CA GLU A 118 -14.01 -10.13 -0.09
C GLU A 118 -13.15 -11.12 0.70
N LEU A 119 -11.83 -10.92 0.71
CA LEU A 119 -10.92 -11.75 1.49
C LEU A 119 -11.27 -11.67 2.98
N GLU A 120 -11.46 -10.47 3.52
CA GLU A 120 -11.85 -10.27 4.91
C GLU A 120 -13.26 -10.80 5.25
N ARG A 121 -14.20 -10.71 4.30
CA ARG A 121 -15.51 -11.35 4.47
C ARG A 121 -15.36 -12.87 4.54
N SER A 122 -14.56 -13.44 3.66
CA SER A 122 -14.34 -14.88 3.58
C SER A 122 -13.63 -15.42 4.82
N CYS A 123 -12.61 -14.72 5.32
CA CYS A 123 -11.94 -15.05 6.58
C CYS A 123 -12.93 -15.07 7.74
N ARG A 124 -13.84 -14.10 7.85
CA ARG A 124 -14.87 -14.09 8.91
C ARG A 124 -15.86 -15.24 8.81
N SER A 125 -16.14 -15.74 7.60
CA SER A 125 -17.07 -16.84 7.38
C SER A 125 -16.45 -18.23 7.53
N SER A 126 -15.12 -18.33 7.46
CA SER A 126 -14.40 -19.61 7.43
C SER A 126 -13.23 -19.58 8.42
N GLN A 127 -13.39 -20.27 9.55
CA GLN A 127 -12.35 -20.40 10.56
C GLN A 127 -11.06 -21.01 9.97
N ARG A 128 -11.19 -21.99 9.07
CA ARG A 128 -10.04 -22.61 8.40
C ARG A 128 -9.23 -21.59 7.59
N LEU A 129 -9.91 -20.68 6.88
CA LEU A 129 -9.25 -19.62 6.12
C LEU A 129 -8.61 -18.59 7.04
N GLU A 130 -9.31 -18.19 8.10
CA GLU A 130 -8.75 -17.28 9.11
C GLU A 130 -7.46 -17.84 9.73
N GLU A 131 -7.45 -19.13 10.09
CA GLU A 131 -6.28 -19.82 10.63
C GLU A 131 -5.14 -19.87 9.61
N ALA A 132 -5.43 -20.23 8.35
CA ALA A 132 -4.43 -20.24 7.29
C ALA A 132 -3.82 -18.85 7.00
N CYS A 133 -4.63 -17.79 6.99
CA CYS A 133 -4.15 -16.41 6.87
C CYS A 133 -3.27 -16.03 8.07
N ARG A 134 -3.66 -16.38 9.29
CA ARG A 134 -2.89 -16.10 10.51
C ARG A 134 -1.54 -16.83 10.50
N GLU A 135 -1.51 -18.10 10.12
CA GLU A 135 -0.28 -18.88 9.99
C GLU A 135 0.62 -18.32 8.88
N PHE A 136 0.04 -17.88 7.77
CA PHE A 136 0.79 -17.23 6.70
C PHE A 136 1.43 -15.92 7.16
N GLU A 137 0.70 -15.08 7.90
CA GLU A 137 1.23 -13.84 8.48
C GLU A 137 2.38 -14.07 9.48
N GLN A 138 2.55 -15.29 10.01
CA GLN A 138 3.69 -15.64 10.87
C GLN A 138 4.94 -16.08 10.08
N GLN A 139 4.82 -16.30 8.76
CA GLN A 139 5.96 -16.69 7.93
C GLN A 139 6.88 -15.51 7.64
N LYS A 140 8.19 -15.77 7.56
CA LYS A 140 9.21 -14.72 7.26
C LYS A 140 8.97 -13.99 5.94
N VAL A 141 8.32 -14.64 4.97
CA VAL A 141 7.97 -14.03 3.68
C VAL A 141 6.88 -12.96 3.82
N CYS A 142 5.99 -13.11 4.81
CA CYS A 142 4.93 -12.16 5.13
C CYS A 142 5.39 -11.25 6.27
N TYR A 143 6.40 -10.43 6.00
CA TYR A 143 7.03 -9.56 7.00
C TYR A 143 6.19 -8.33 7.40
N LEU A 144 5.03 -8.16 6.77
CA LEU A 144 4.00 -7.17 7.06
C LEU A 144 2.64 -7.89 7.12
N PRO A 145 1.61 -7.31 7.75
CA PRO A 145 0.25 -7.83 7.66
C PRO A 145 -0.18 -8.02 6.20
N LEU A 146 -0.91 -9.11 5.89
CA LEU A 146 -1.23 -9.50 4.51
C LEU A 146 -1.98 -8.38 3.76
N ASN A 147 -2.90 -7.72 4.44
CA ASN A 147 -3.68 -6.60 3.90
C ASN A 147 -2.84 -5.39 3.48
N VAL A 148 -1.63 -5.20 4.04
CA VAL A 148 -0.70 -4.15 3.61
C VAL A 148 -0.09 -4.47 2.25
N PHE A 149 0.19 -5.74 1.95
CA PHE A 149 0.67 -6.13 0.62
C PHE A 149 -0.38 -5.83 -0.46
N LEU A 150 -1.67 -6.05 -0.17
CA LEU A 150 -2.77 -5.76 -1.10
C LEU A 150 -2.88 -4.25 -1.43
N LEU A 151 -2.37 -3.36 -0.58
CA LEU A 151 -2.31 -1.91 -0.83
C LEU A 151 -1.12 -1.46 -1.68
N ARG A 152 -0.03 -2.24 -1.69
CA ARG A 152 1.24 -1.86 -2.34
C ARG A 152 1.10 -1.42 -3.79
N PRO A 153 0.24 -2.03 -4.65
CA PRO A 153 0.08 -1.59 -6.03
C PRO A 153 -0.35 -0.14 -6.17
N LEU A 154 -1.30 0.31 -5.34
CA LEU A 154 -1.78 1.69 -5.35
C LEU A 154 -0.72 2.67 -4.83
N HIS A 155 -0.01 2.30 -3.76
CA HIS A 155 1.12 3.11 -3.25
C HIS A 155 2.28 3.21 -4.24
N ARG A 156 2.50 2.18 -5.05
CA ARG A 156 3.57 2.20 -6.06
C ARG A 156 3.36 3.31 -7.09
N LEU A 157 2.11 3.63 -7.42
CA LEU A 157 1.77 4.72 -8.34
C LEU A 157 2.21 6.09 -7.80
N LEU A 158 2.01 6.32 -6.50
CA LEU A 158 2.49 7.53 -5.82
C LEU A 158 4.01 7.61 -5.89
N HIS A 159 4.70 6.48 -5.74
CA HIS A 159 6.15 6.44 -5.81
C HIS A 159 6.67 6.77 -7.22
N TYR A 160 6.03 6.25 -8.29
CA TYR A 160 6.38 6.63 -9.65
C TYR A 160 6.19 8.13 -9.92
N LYS A 161 5.09 8.70 -9.42
CA LYS A 161 4.86 10.15 -9.47
C LYS A 161 6.01 10.93 -8.83
N LEU A 162 6.43 10.56 -7.63
CA LEU A 162 7.56 11.21 -6.92
C LEU A 162 8.89 11.08 -7.68
N ILE A 163 9.17 9.91 -8.26
CA ILE A 163 10.37 9.70 -9.10
C ILE A 163 10.33 10.64 -10.31
N LEU A 164 9.20 10.70 -11.01
CA LEU A 164 9.03 11.51 -12.22
C LEU A 164 9.08 13.02 -11.93
N GLU A 165 8.52 13.47 -10.81
CA GLU A 165 8.65 14.86 -10.33
C GLU A 165 10.13 15.22 -10.10
N ARG A 166 10.91 14.31 -9.51
CA ARG A 166 12.34 14.52 -9.28
C ARG A 166 13.16 14.53 -10.57
N LEU A 167 12.82 13.69 -11.54
CA LEU A 167 13.44 13.71 -12.88
C LEU A 167 13.13 15.02 -13.62
N CYS A 168 11.86 15.45 -13.62
CA CYS A 168 11.44 16.72 -14.24
C CYS A 168 12.11 17.94 -13.57
N LYS A 169 12.34 17.90 -12.25
CA LYS A 169 13.06 18.97 -11.53
C LYS A 169 14.56 18.98 -11.88
N HIS A 170 15.12 17.84 -12.25
CA HIS A 170 16.55 17.70 -12.53
C HIS A 170 16.90 18.12 -13.96
N TYR A 171 16.11 17.69 -14.96
CA TYR A 171 16.39 17.97 -16.36
C TYR A 171 15.88 19.34 -16.82
N PRO A 172 16.64 20.10 -17.62
CA PRO A 172 16.14 21.31 -18.25
C PRO A 172 15.13 20.98 -19.37
N PRO A 173 14.24 21.92 -19.77
CA PRO A 173 13.24 21.69 -20.82
C PRO A 173 13.80 21.28 -22.20
N THR A 174 15.08 21.56 -22.45
CA THR A 174 15.79 21.20 -23.68
C THR A 174 16.28 19.75 -23.69
N HIS A 175 16.36 19.08 -22.54
CA HIS A 175 16.79 17.70 -22.44
C HIS A 175 15.70 16.76 -22.93
N GLN A 176 16.05 15.74 -23.72
CA GLN A 176 15.08 14.79 -24.26
C GLN A 176 14.27 14.09 -23.16
N ASP A 177 14.95 13.63 -22.11
CA ASP A 177 14.31 12.94 -20.98
C ASP A 177 13.35 13.80 -20.18
N PHE A 178 13.44 15.14 -20.29
CA PHE A 178 12.46 16.04 -19.67
C PHE A 178 11.09 15.85 -20.32
N ARG A 179 11.02 15.74 -21.66
CA ARG A 179 9.74 15.59 -22.37
C ARG A 179 9.07 14.27 -22.01
N ASP A 180 9.82 13.18 -22.05
CA ASP A 180 9.30 11.85 -21.76
C ASP A 180 8.89 11.74 -20.27
N SER A 181 9.72 12.25 -19.35
CA SER A 181 9.40 12.27 -17.92
C SER A 181 8.17 13.15 -17.63
N ARG A 182 8.02 14.28 -18.31
CA ARG A 182 6.86 15.18 -18.15
C ARG A 182 5.58 14.53 -18.64
N ALA A 183 5.62 13.85 -19.79
CA ALA A 183 4.48 13.11 -20.31
C ALA A 183 4.09 11.96 -19.37
N ALA A 184 5.07 11.18 -18.90
CA ALA A 184 4.84 10.09 -17.95
C ALA A 184 4.27 10.62 -16.63
N LEU A 185 4.75 11.79 -16.17
CA LEU A 185 4.25 12.45 -14.96
C LEU A 185 2.78 12.87 -15.09
N ALA A 186 2.37 13.36 -16.27
CA ALA A 186 0.98 13.71 -16.54
C ALA A 186 0.10 12.45 -16.47
N ASP A 187 0.51 11.38 -17.16
CA ASP A 187 -0.25 10.12 -17.19
C ASP A 187 -0.39 9.47 -15.80
N ILE A 188 0.70 9.39 -15.02
CA ILE A 188 0.63 8.83 -13.66
C ILE A 188 -0.17 9.72 -12.71
N SER A 189 -0.12 11.05 -12.87
CA SER A 189 -0.86 11.98 -12.02
C SER A 189 -2.36 11.87 -12.24
N GLU A 190 -2.80 11.73 -13.49
CA GLU A 190 -4.20 11.48 -13.83
C GLU A 190 -4.68 10.15 -13.22
N MET A 191 -3.88 9.09 -13.35
CA MET A 191 -4.25 7.78 -12.84
C MET A 191 -4.28 7.73 -11.30
N VAL A 192 -3.34 8.42 -10.64
CA VAL A 192 -3.37 8.60 -9.17
C VAL A 192 -4.64 9.33 -8.74
N LEU A 193 -5.03 10.39 -9.44
CA LEU A 193 -6.27 11.11 -9.16
C LEU A 193 -7.51 10.21 -9.35
N GLN A 194 -7.54 9.44 -10.44
CA GLN A 194 -8.64 8.51 -10.73
C GLN A 194 -8.77 7.41 -9.66
N LEU A 195 -7.64 6.91 -9.13
CA LEU A 195 -7.60 5.81 -8.15
C LEU A 195 -7.61 6.28 -6.69
N GLN A 196 -7.57 7.59 -6.45
CA GLN A 196 -7.45 8.17 -5.11
C GLN A 196 -8.56 7.69 -4.16
N GLY A 197 -9.81 7.64 -4.63
CA GLY A 197 -10.94 7.17 -3.83
C GLY A 197 -10.81 5.69 -3.42
N THR A 198 -10.33 4.83 -4.32
CA THR A 198 -10.07 3.41 -4.01
C THR A 198 -8.94 3.30 -2.99
N MET A 199 -7.85 4.04 -3.19
CA MET A 199 -6.70 4.03 -2.28
C MET A 199 -7.09 4.45 -0.86
N MET A 200 -7.77 5.59 -0.70
CA MET A 200 -8.22 6.08 0.61
C MET A 200 -9.14 5.08 1.32
N LYS A 201 -10.09 4.47 0.59
CA LYS A 201 -11.00 3.47 1.16
C LYS A 201 -10.24 2.23 1.62
N MET A 202 -9.28 1.75 0.83
CA MET A 202 -8.49 0.59 1.22
C MET A 202 -7.54 0.90 2.39
N GLU A 203 -6.90 2.07 2.42
CA GLU A 203 -6.04 2.50 3.54
C GLU A 203 -6.84 2.58 4.84
N ASN A 204 -8.02 3.20 4.78
CA ASN A 204 -8.92 3.25 5.92
C ASN A 204 -9.33 1.84 6.38
N PHE A 205 -9.73 0.97 5.46
CA PHE A 205 -10.14 -0.38 5.81
C PHE A 205 -8.99 -1.20 6.40
N GLN A 206 -7.79 -1.12 5.82
CA GLN A 206 -6.57 -1.72 6.40
C GLN A 206 -6.31 -1.21 7.81
N LYS A 207 -6.45 0.11 8.05
CA LYS A 207 -6.25 0.68 9.38
C LYS A 207 -7.28 0.19 10.39
N LEU A 208 -8.53 0.03 9.99
CA LEU A 208 -9.57 -0.54 10.85
C LEU A 208 -9.30 -2.02 11.19
N LEU A 209 -8.76 -2.80 10.24
CA LEU A 209 -8.37 -4.19 10.48
C LEU A 209 -7.18 -4.30 11.43
N GLU A 210 -6.18 -3.42 11.29
CA GLU A 210 -5.05 -3.31 12.23
C GLU A 210 -5.56 -3.00 13.63
N LEU A 211 -6.39 -1.96 13.78
CA LEU A 211 -6.94 -1.58 15.08
C LEU A 211 -7.86 -2.65 15.67
N LYS A 212 -8.53 -3.46 14.84
CA LYS A 212 -9.32 -4.61 15.32
C LYS A 212 -8.43 -5.67 16.00
N LYS A 213 -7.17 -5.84 15.55
CA LYS A 213 -6.20 -6.74 16.19
C LYS A 213 -5.63 -6.14 17.49
N ASP A 214 -5.50 -4.81 17.56
CA ASP A 214 -4.93 -4.11 18.71
C ASP A 214 -5.93 -3.87 19.86
N LEU A 215 -7.24 -3.80 19.55
CA LEU A 215 -8.31 -3.48 20.49
C LEU A 215 -9.07 -4.74 20.94
N THR A 216 -9.30 -4.87 22.25
CA THR A 216 -10.14 -5.93 22.83
C THR A 216 -11.38 -5.35 23.49
N GLY A 217 -12.47 -6.11 23.51
CA GLY A 217 -13.75 -5.67 24.10
C GLY A 217 -14.60 -4.78 23.18
N ILE A 218 -14.28 -4.72 21.89
CA ILE A 218 -15.10 -4.10 20.85
C ILE A 218 -15.24 -5.07 19.68
N GLN A 219 -16.46 -5.25 19.21
CA GLN A 219 -16.75 -6.02 18.00
C GLN A 219 -16.94 -5.06 16.82
N ASP A 220 -16.74 -5.56 15.61
CA ASP A 220 -17.10 -4.87 14.36
C ASP A 220 -16.51 -3.46 14.22
N LEU A 221 -15.19 -3.34 14.39
CA LEU A 221 -14.49 -2.10 14.11
C LEU A 221 -14.49 -1.76 12.60
N ALA A 222 -14.29 -2.77 11.75
CA ALA A 222 -14.17 -2.66 10.31
C ALA A 222 -15.54 -2.80 9.61
N ILE A 223 -16.46 -1.86 9.88
CA ILE A 223 -17.78 -1.79 9.24
C ILE A 223 -17.79 -0.82 8.06
N PRO A 224 -18.69 -1.01 7.06
CA PRO A 224 -18.87 -0.04 5.99
C PRO A 224 -19.17 1.37 6.52
N GLY A 225 -18.49 2.38 5.97
CA GLY A 225 -18.71 3.80 6.29
C GLY A 225 -18.01 4.33 7.54
N ARG A 226 -17.45 3.47 8.40
CA ARG A 226 -16.59 3.95 9.50
C ARG A 226 -15.23 4.38 8.94
N GLU A 227 -14.74 5.52 9.40
CA GLU A 227 -13.40 6.02 9.06
C GLU A 227 -12.56 6.21 10.31
N PHE A 228 -11.30 5.79 10.27
CA PHE A 228 -10.32 6.14 11.30
C PHE A 228 -9.84 7.57 11.09
N ILE A 229 -9.96 8.40 12.13
CA ILE A 229 -9.53 9.81 12.06
C ILE A 229 -8.19 9.99 12.77
N ARG A 230 -8.09 9.55 14.04
CA ARG A 230 -6.90 9.80 14.85
C ARG A 230 -6.83 8.87 16.07
N LEU A 231 -5.61 8.56 16.50
CA LEU A 231 -5.35 7.99 17.81
C LEU A 231 -4.42 8.89 18.63
N GLY A 232 -4.49 8.80 19.95
CA GLY A 232 -3.63 9.56 20.84
C GLY A 232 -3.77 9.19 22.30
N CYS A 233 -2.77 9.56 23.09
CA CYS A 233 -2.78 9.36 24.54
C CYS A 233 -3.24 10.63 25.25
N LEU A 234 -4.24 10.52 26.13
CA LEU A 234 -4.75 11.65 26.93
C LEU A 234 -4.96 11.21 28.38
N SER A 235 -4.96 12.18 29.29
CA SER A 235 -5.28 11.97 30.71
C SER A 235 -6.77 12.16 30.96
N LYS A 236 -7.50 11.06 31.17
CA LYS A 236 -8.92 11.07 31.51
C LYS A 236 -9.09 11.37 33.00
N LEU A 237 -9.85 12.41 33.34
CA LEU A 237 -10.28 12.66 34.71
C LEU A 237 -11.32 11.62 35.13
N SER A 238 -11.10 11.00 36.29
CA SER A 238 -11.98 10.01 36.91
C SER A 238 -12.14 10.30 38.40
N GLY A 239 -13.00 9.57 39.10
CA GLY A 239 -13.10 9.65 40.57
C GLY A 239 -11.79 9.33 41.31
N LYS A 240 -10.84 8.64 40.66
CA LYS A 240 -9.49 8.34 41.20
C LYS A 240 -8.42 9.34 40.73
N GLY A 241 -8.83 10.51 40.20
CA GLY A 241 -7.93 11.51 39.61
C GLY A 241 -7.68 11.28 38.11
N LEU A 242 -6.62 11.91 37.60
CA LEU A 242 -6.21 11.85 36.20
C LEU A 242 -5.57 10.49 35.88
N GLN A 243 -6.08 9.82 34.85
CA GLN A 243 -5.60 8.51 34.43
C GLN A 243 -5.23 8.54 32.94
N GLN A 244 -4.02 8.10 32.62
CA GLN A 244 -3.57 8.00 31.24
C GLN A 244 -4.36 6.90 30.49
N ARG A 245 -4.92 7.25 29.35
CA ARG A 245 -5.74 6.37 28.49
C ARG A 245 -5.39 6.61 27.02
N MET A 246 -5.54 5.59 26.20
CA MET A 246 -5.51 5.76 24.74
C MET A 246 -6.91 6.06 24.24
N PHE A 247 -6.98 6.96 23.27
CA PHE A 247 -8.21 7.38 22.60
C PHE A 247 -8.06 7.10 21.10
N PHE A 248 -9.13 6.59 20.51
CA PHE A 248 -9.26 6.26 19.09
C PHE A 248 -10.51 6.95 18.59
N LEU A 249 -10.34 7.96 17.74
CA LEU A 249 -11.41 8.73 17.13
C LEU A 249 -11.73 8.13 15.76
N PHE A 250 -12.98 7.69 15.61
CA PHE A 250 -13.58 7.26 14.36
C PHE A 250 -14.61 8.30 13.89
N SER A 251 -15.08 8.20 12.65
CA SER A 251 -16.09 9.10 12.09
C SER A 251 -17.43 9.10 12.82
N ASP A 252 -17.76 8.01 13.52
CA ASP A 252 -19.02 7.83 14.23
C ASP A 252 -18.89 7.83 15.76
N SER A 253 -17.69 7.60 16.28
CA SER A 253 -17.48 7.35 17.70
C SER A 253 -16.07 7.64 18.21
N LEU A 254 -15.97 7.97 19.49
CA LEU A 254 -14.72 8.08 20.24
C LEU A 254 -14.60 6.89 21.20
N VAL A 255 -13.61 6.04 20.98
CA VAL A 255 -13.31 4.88 21.82
C VAL A 255 -12.14 5.22 22.74
N TYR A 256 -12.23 4.84 24.02
CA TYR A 256 -11.13 4.99 24.96
C TYR A 256 -10.80 3.68 25.68
N THR A 257 -9.52 3.49 25.96
CA THR A 257 -8.99 2.20 26.40
C THR A 257 -8.01 2.36 27.57
N SER A 258 -7.76 1.26 28.27
CA SER A 258 -6.58 1.11 29.13
C SER A 258 -5.59 0.16 28.45
N ARG A 259 -4.30 0.33 28.75
CA ARG A 259 -3.32 -0.70 28.41
C ARG A 259 -3.75 -2.01 29.08
N GLY A 260 -3.98 -3.05 28.30
CA GLY A 260 -4.27 -4.38 28.82
C GLY A 260 -3.03 -4.93 29.53
N MET A 261 -3.26 -5.86 30.46
CA MET A 261 -2.19 -6.70 31.04
C MET A 261 -2.04 -8.02 30.27
N THR A 262 -2.57 -8.09 29.05
CA THR A 262 -2.53 -9.32 28.22
C THR A 262 -1.13 -9.54 27.66
N ALA A 263 -0.82 -10.80 27.35
CA ALA A 263 0.48 -11.20 26.77
C ALA A 263 0.81 -10.42 25.48
N ASP A 264 -0.22 -10.04 24.71
CA ASP A 264 -0.09 -9.36 23.42
C ASP A 264 -0.11 -7.81 23.52
N ASN A 265 -0.04 -7.24 24.72
CA ASN A 265 -0.09 -5.78 24.96
C ASN A 265 -1.30 -5.05 24.33
N GLN A 266 -2.40 -5.77 24.09
CA GLN A 266 -3.61 -5.20 23.50
C GLN A 266 -4.28 -4.15 24.40
N PHE A 267 -5.01 -3.23 23.77
CA PHE A 267 -5.76 -2.19 24.47
C PHE A 267 -7.17 -2.66 24.81
N LYS A 268 -7.50 -2.70 26.10
CA LYS A 268 -8.85 -3.05 26.55
C LYS A 268 -9.76 -1.84 26.46
N VAL A 269 -10.80 -1.93 25.64
CA VAL A 269 -11.83 -0.91 25.50
C VAL A 269 -12.64 -0.80 26.79
N HIS A 270 -12.80 0.43 27.28
CA HIS A 270 -13.64 0.74 28.46
C HIS A 270 -14.97 1.37 28.08
N GLY A 271 -15.01 2.06 26.96
CA GLY A 271 -16.24 2.69 26.49
C GLY A 271 -16.09 3.29 25.11
N GLN A 272 -17.24 3.45 24.48
CA GLN A 272 -17.43 4.07 23.19
C GLN A 272 -18.44 5.21 23.36
N LEU A 273 -18.09 6.38 22.86
CA LEU A 273 -18.92 7.58 22.92
C LEU A 273 -19.37 7.91 21.49
N PRO A 274 -20.67 7.83 21.17
CA PRO A 274 -21.17 8.30 19.87
C PRO A 274 -20.87 9.79 19.68
N LEU A 275 -20.46 10.18 18.48
CA LEU A 275 -20.17 11.59 18.17
C LEU A 275 -21.43 12.40 17.89
N TYR A 276 -22.50 11.75 17.42
CA TYR A 276 -23.77 12.41 17.16
C TYR A 276 -24.33 13.01 18.45
N GLY A 277 -24.53 14.32 18.48
CA GLY A 277 -24.99 15.06 19.66
C GLY A 277 -23.91 15.35 20.72
N MET A 278 -22.65 14.94 20.49
CA MET A 278 -21.55 15.26 21.40
C MET A 278 -21.18 16.74 21.29
N THR A 279 -20.96 17.40 22.43
CA THR A 279 -20.37 18.75 22.46
C THR A 279 -19.03 18.71 23.16
N VAL A 280 -18.05 19.46 22.64
CA VAL A 280 -16.72 19.57 23.21
C VAL A 280 -16.52 21.01 23.65
N ARG A 281 -16.21 21.21 24.93
CA ARG A 281 -15.91 22.53 25.50
C ARG A 281 -14.56 22.48 26.17
N VAL A 282 -13.73 23.47 25.89
CA VAL A 282 -12.50 23.68 26.66
C VAL A 282 -12.91 24.27 28.01
N SER A 283 -12.48 23.62 29.10
CA SER A 283 -12.66 24.19 30.43
C SER A 283 -11.90 25.50 30.48
N ARG A 284 -12.61 26.62 30.59
CA ARG A 284 -12.00 27.91 30.92
C ARG A 284 -11.71 27.87 32.42
N THR A 285 -10.52 27.41 32.77
CA THR A 285 -9.88 27.74 34.06
C THR A 285 -9.31 29.13 33.97
#